data_AF-U6CXG3-F1
#
_entry.id   AF-U6CXG3-F1
#
_cell.length_a   1.000
_cell.length_b   1.000
_cell.length_c   1.000
_cell.angle_alpha   90.00
_cell.angle_beta   90.00
_cell.angle_gamma   90.00
#
_symmetry.space_group_name_H-M   'P 1'
#
loop_
_entity.id
_entity.type
_entity.pdbx_description
1 polymer ?
#
loop_
_entity_poly.entity_id
_entity_poly.type
_entity_poly.pdbx_seq_one_letter_code
_entity_poly.pdbx_strand_id
1 'polypeptide(L)'
;MVAFFKATEVHLRSTRSTGGKQRSQNRSKTPKNQEALRVANVAENSSSDQRQACKKHELYVSFRDLGWQDWIIAPEGYAAYYCEGECAFPLNSYMNATNHAIVQTLVHFINPETVPKPCCAPTQLNAISVLYFDDSSNVILKKYRNMVVRACGCH
;
A
#
# COMPACT_ATOMS: atom_id res chain seq x y z
N MET A 1 7.49 -3.17 -31.45
CA MET A 1 6.93 -1.87 -31.88
C MET A 1 6.88 -0.99 -30.64
N VAL A 2 7.72 0.04 -30.55
CA VAL A 2 7.86 0.87 -29.34
C VAL A 2 7.08 2.16 -29.57
N ALA A 3 6.04 2.40 -28.78
CA ALA A 3 5.21 3.60 -28.88
C ALA A 3 5.70 4.67 -27.88
N PHE A 4 6.10 5.83 -28.40
CA PHE A 4 6.43 7.02 -27.63
C PHE A 4 5.21 7.95 -27.62
N PHE A 5 4.69 8.30 -26.44
CA PHE A 5 3.65 9.32 -26.31
C PHE A 5 4.27 10.68 -26.00
N LYS A 6 4.20 11.61 -26.98
CA LYS A 6 4.43 13.05 -26.80
C LYS A 6 3.14 13.68 -26.27
N ALA A 7 3.21 14.39 -25.16
CA ALA A 7 2.12 15.25 -24.69
C ALA A 7 2.17 16.62 -25.38
N THR A 8 1.04 17.08 -25.90
CA THR A 8 0.84 18.42 -26.47
C THR A 8 0.26 19.35 -25.40
N GLU A 9 0.90 20.50 -25.17
CA GLU A 9 0.39 21.56 -24.29
C GLU A 9 -0.86 22.23 -24.87
N VAL A 10 -1.89 22.42 -24.03
CA VAL A 10 -3.13 23.12 -24.38
C VAL A 10 -3.02 24.58 -23.94
N HIS A 11 -2.93 25.49 -24.90
CA HIS A 11 -3.02 26.94 -24.67
C HIS A 11 -4.49 27.39 -24.51
N LEU A 12 -4.85 27.93 -23.35
CA LEU A 12 -6.15 28.55 -23.11
C LEU A 12 -6.07 30.08 -23.34
N ARG A 13 -6.87 30.60 -24.29
CA ARG A 13 -7.00 32.02 -24.62
C ARG A 13 -7.92 32.73 -23.63
N SER A 14 -7.51 33.91 -23.16
CA SER A 14 -8.30 34.80 -22.30
C SER A 14 -9.17 35.77 -23.12
N THR A 15 -10.46 35.87 -22.79
CA THR A 15 -11.45 36.76 -23.42
C THR A 15 -11.41 38.16 -22.80
N ARG A 16 -11.24 39.20 -23.63
CA ARG A 16 -11.32 40.63 -23.24
C ARG A 16 -12.78 41.10 -23.18
N SER A 17 -13.15 41.83 -22.13
CA SER A 17 -14.36 42.66 -22.09
C SER A 17 -14.02 44.16 -21.99
N THR A 18 -14.95 44.99 -22.45
CA THR A 18 -14.82 46.37 -22.89
C THR A 18 -15.29 47.42 -21.87
N GLY A 19 -14.48 48.46 -21.64
CA GLY A 19 -14.81 49.90 -21.57
C GLY A 19 -15.86 50.49 -20.60
N GLY A 20 -15.41 51.38 -19.70
CA GLY A 20 -16.23 52.42 -19.03
C GLY A 20 -15.44 53.32 -18.06
N LYS A 21 -15.45 54.65 -18.29
CA LYS A 21 -14.66 55.73 -17.63
C LYS A 21 -15.23 56.20 -16.26
N GLN A 22 -14.34 56.56 -15.31
CA GLN A 22 -14.30 57.79 -14.46
C GLN A 22 -13.34 57.57 -13.25
N ARG A 23 -12.15 58.17 -13.19
CA ARG A 23 -11.74 59.49 -12.65
C ARG A 23 -11.84 59.65 -11.10
N SER A 24 -10.66 59.66 -10.45
CA SER A 24 -10.22 60.54 -9.33
C SER A 24 -9.72 59.87 -8.04
N GLN A 25 -8.41 60.09 -7.80
CA GLN A 25 -7.71 60.39 -6.54
C GLN A 25 -7.66 59.39 -5.36
N ASN A 26 -6.40 59.05 -5.03
CA ASN A 26 -5.79 58.92 -3.70
C ASN A 26 -6.55 58.17 -2.60
N ARG A 27 -5.93 57.10 -2.06
CA ARG A 27 -5.33 57.09 -0.70
C ARG A 27 -5.08 55.65 -0.22
N SER A 28 -3.80 55.29 -0.21
CA SER A 28 -3.06 54.44 0.76
C SER A 28 -3.62 53.07 1.25
N LYS A 29 -2.70 52.09 1.16
CA LYS A 29 -2.43 50.97 2.08
C LYS A 29 -3.31 49.70 2.01
N THR A 30 -2.72 48.72 1.30
CA THR A 30 -2.57 47.27 1.55
C THR A 30 -3.74 46.39 2.01
N PRO A 31 -3.85 45.16 1.45
CA PRO A 31 -5.07 44.38 1.44
C PRO A 31 -5.16 43.34 2.55
N LYS A 32 -6.38 42.85 2.66
CA LYS A 32 -6.91 41.87 3.60
C LYS A 32 -6.25 40.50 3.43
N ASN A 33 -5.72 40.02 4.54
CA ASN A 33 -5.76 38.66 5.04
C ASN A 33 -6.88 37.81 4.40
N GLN A 34 -6.57 36.77 3.59
CA GLN A 34 -7.41 35.55 3.40
C GLN A 34 -6.96 34.54 2.32
N GLU A 35 -5.72 34.56 1.82
CA GLU A 35 -5.25 33.54 0.86
C GLU A 35 -3.87 32.97 1.19
N ALA A 36 -3.72 32.39 2.38
CA ALA A 36 -2.63 31.47 2.67
C ALA A 36 -3.14 30.51 3.72
N LEU A 37 -3.44 29.26 3.32
CA LEU A 37 -3.63 28.04 4.14
C LEU A 37 -4.33 26.91 3.35
N ARG A 38 -4.72 27.15 2.08
CA ARG A 38 -5.14 26.08 1.14
C ARG A 38 -3.96 25.24 0.58
N VAL A 39 -2.98 24.90 1.42
CA VAL A 39 -1.85 24.01 1.05
C VAL A 39 -1.69 22.83 2.03
N ALA A 40 -2.53 22.71 3.05
CA ALA A 40 -2.44 21.66 4.07
C ALA A 40 -3.41 20.48 3.86
N ASN A 41 -3.65 20.01 2.63
CA ASN A 41 -4.57 18.88 2.38
C ASN A 41 -4.08 17.90 1.30
N VAL A 42 -2.78 17.61 1.24
CA VAL A 42 -2.24 16.50 0.41
C VAL A 42 -1.36 15.53 1.22
N ALA A 43 -1.25 15.72 2.53
CA ALA A 43 -0.56 14.79 3.41
C ALA A 43 -1.50 14.39 4.53
N GLU A 44 -2.34 13.38 4.28
CA GLU A 44 -2.98 12.53 5.31
C GLU A 44 -3.89 11.51 4.61
N ASN A 45 -3.27 10.50 3.97
CA ASN A 45 -3.91 9.20 3.82
C ASN A 45 -3.00 8.05 4.30
N SER A 46 -1.98 8.38 5.10
CA SER A 46 -1.25 7.40 5.91
C SER A 46 -2.03 7.22 7.20
N SER A 47 -3.03 6.35 7.17
CA SER A 47 -3.80 5.95 8.35
C SER A 47 -2.84 5.58 9.49
N SER A 48 -2.79 6.40 10.54
CA SER A 48 -2.23 6.03 11.86
C SER A 48 -0.85 5.36 11.85
N ASP A 49 0.05 5.78 10.96
CA ASP A 49 1.36 5.12 10.78
C ASP A 49 2.40 5.61 11.80
N GLN A 50 2.08 5.48 13.09
CA GLN A 50 3.14 5.18 14.05
C GLN A 50 3.65 3.78 13.69
N ARG A 51 4.54 3.74 12.70
CA ARG A 51 5.16 2.57 12.05
C ARG A 51 5.21 1.36 12.96
N GLN A 52 4.17 0.54 12.88
CA GLN A 52 4.03 -0.62 13.75
C GLN A 52 5.12 -1.63 13.39
N ALA A 53 5.71 -2.25 14.41
CA ALA A 53 6.66 -3.34 14.24
C ALA A 53 6.07 -4.47 13.37
N CYS A 54 6.92 -5.14 12.58
CA CYS A 54 6.55 -6.31 11.79
C CYS A 54 5.73 -7.32 12.60
N LYS A 55 4.49 -7.56 12.17
CA LYS A 55 3.57 -8.49 12.82
C LYS A 55 2.58 -9.11 11.83
N LYS A 56 1.87 -10.11 12.33
CA LYS A 56 0.76 -10.76 11.62
C LYS A 56 -0.52 -9.94 11.78
N HIS A 57 -1.22 -9.72 10.69
CA HIS A 57 -2.52 -9.04 10.64
C HIS A 57 -3.61 -9.99 10.17
N GLU A 58 -4.84 -9.73 10.59
CA GLU A 58 -6.00 -10.52 10.19
C GLU A 58 -6.39 -10.20 8.75
N LEU A 59 -6.68 -11.25 7.99
CA LEU A 59 -7.23 -11.17 6.64
C LEU A 59 -8.07 -12.39 6.40
N TYR A 60 -9.34 -12.17 6.07
CA TYR A 60 -10.24 -13.20 5.60
C TYR A 60 -10.35 -13.12 4.09
N VAL A 61 -10.16 -14.26 3.42
CA VAL A 61 -10.30 -14.39 1.97
C VAL A 61 -11.60 -15.12 1.69
N SER A 62 -12.56 -14.41 1.10
CA SER A 62 -13.80 -14.97 0.56
C SER A 62 -13.54 -15.46 -0.86
N PHE A 63 -13.79 -16.74 -1.14
CA PHE A 63 -13.68 -17.26 -2.50
C PHE A 63 -14.75 -16.69 -3.43
N ARG A 64 -15.88 -16.26 -2.87
CA ARG A 64 -16.91 -15.54 -3.62
C ARG A 64 -16.43 -14.19 -4.13
N ASP A 65 -15.67 -13.46 -3.32
CA ASP A 65 -15.18 -12.13 -3.69
C ASP A 65 -14.10 -12.22 -4.78
N LEU A 66 -13.45 -13.37 -4.89
CA LEU A 66 -12.49 -13.72 -5.96
C LEU A 66 -13.17 -14.31 -7.22
N GLY A 67 -14.49 -14.54 -7.19
CA GLY A 67 -15.21 -15.18 -8.29
C GLY A 67 -14.94 -16.68 -8.42
N TRP A 68 -14.57 -17.36 -7.33
CA TRP A 68 -14.21 -18.78 -7.32
C TRP A 68 -15.31 -19.71 -6.80
N GLN A 69 -16.45 -19.14 -6.39
CA GLN A 69 -17.58 -19.91 -5.86
C GLN A 69 -18.20 -20.90 -6.87
N ASP A 70 -17.95 -20.71 -8.16
CA ASP A 70 -18.54 -21.57 -9.21
C ASP A 70 -17.83 -22.93 -9.30
N TRP A 71 -16.56 -22.99 -8.89
CA TRP A 71 -15.76 -24.21 -8.94
C TRP A 71 -15.33 -24.70 -7.55
N ILE A 72 -15.17 -23.83 -6.55
CA ILE A 72 -14.93 -24.23 -5.15
C ILE A 72 -16.27 -24.51 -4.46
N ILE A 73 -16.41 -25.74 -3.95
CA ILE A 73 -17.58 -26.19 -3.19
C ILE A 73 -17.44 -25.83 -1.72
N ALA A 74 -16.26 -26.06 -1.13
CA ALA A 74 -15.99 -25.76 0.28
C ALA A 74 -14.48 -25.57 0.57
N PRO A 75 -14.10 -24.76 1.58
CA PRO A 75 -14.95 -23.82 2.33
C PRO A 75 -15.39 -22.64 1.46
N GLU A 76 -16.23 -21.74 1.96
CA GLU A 76 -16.60 -20.49 1.25
C GLU A 76 -15.48 -19.43 1.27
N GLY A 77 -14.56 -19.58 2.21
CA GLY A 77 -13.44 -18.69 2.43
C GLY A 77 -12.61 -19.15 3.62
N TYR A 78 -11.53 -18.45 3.93
CA TYR A 78 -10.63 -18.83 5.02
C TYR A 78 -9.86 -17.64 5.60
N ALA A 79 -9.42 -17.77 6.85
CA ALA A 79 -8.55 -16.80 7.50
C ALA A 79 -7.10 -16.97 7.02
N ALA A 80 -6.69 -16.17 6.03
CA ALA A 80 -5.37 -16.22 5.41
C ALA A 80 -4.29 -15.53 6.25
N TYR A 81 -4.63 -14.39 6.86
CA TYR A 81 -3.69 -13.46 7.49
C TYR A 81 -2.64 -12.91 6.50
N TYR A 82 -1.91 -11.87 6.90
CA TYR A 82 -0.76 -11.36 6.15
C TYR A 82 0.27 -10.74 7.10
N CYS A 83 1.47 -10.49 6.58
CA CYS A 83 2.56 -9.86 7.33
C CYS A 83 2.74 -8.42 6.84
N GLU A 84 2.79 -7.49 7.79
CA GLU A 84 3.06 -6.08 7.51
C GLU A 84 3.66 -5.41 8.75
N GLY A 85 4.48 -4.39 8.52
CA GLY A 85 5.11 -3.57 9.55
C GLY A 85 6.58 -3.33 9.26
N GLU A 86 7.22 -2.51 10.08
CA GLU A 86 8.62 -2.14 9.88
C GLU A 86 9.61 -3.12 10.52
N CYS A 87 10.72 -3.31 9.79
CA CYS A 87 11.93 -4.00 10.22
C CYS A 87 13.08 -2.99 10.30
N ALA A 88 13.10 -2.20 11.38
CA ALA A 88 14.09 -1.17 11.61
C ALA A 88 14.95 -1.49 12.85
N PHE A 89 16.15 -0.93 12.91
CA PHE A 89 17.06 -1.13 14.04
C PHE A 89 16.50 -0.38 15.28
N PRO A 90 16.54 -0.99 16.49
CA PRO A 90 16.96 -2.36 16.80
C PRO A 90 15.86 -3.40 16.55
N LEU A 91 16.22 -4.54 15.97
CA LEU A 91 15.30 -5.67 15.79
C LEU A 91 15.07 -6.40 17.11
N ASN A 92 13.80 -6.61 17.46
CA ASN A 92 13.42 -7.38 18.66
C ASN A 92 13.43 -8.89 18.36
N SER A 93 13.65 -9.74 19.36
CA SER A 93 13.68 -11.20 19.20
C SER A 93 12.36 -11.78 18.65
N TYR A 94 11.24 -11.12 18.93
CA TYR A 94 9.91 -11.47 18.39
C TYR A 94 9.80 -11.31 16.86
N MET A 95 10.68 -10.52 16.23
CA MET A 95 10.67 -10.28 14.78
C MET A 95 11.34 -11.40 13.96
N ASN A 96 11.79 -12.50 14.59
CA ASN A 96 12.34 -13.69 13.93
C ASN A 96 13.36 -13.37 12.82
N ALA A 97 14.24 -12.39 13.06
CA ALA A 97 15.15 -11.89 12.05
C ALA A 97 16.28 -12.89 11.74
N THR A 98 16.61 -13.03 10.46
CA THR A 98 17.82 -13.78 10.08
C THR A 98 19.09 -12.98 10.38
N ASN A 99 20.23 -13.66 10.47
CA ASN A 99 21.53 -12.96 10.58
C ASN A 99 21.75 -11.95 9.44
N HIS A 100 21.31 -12.30 8.22
CA HIS A 100 21.37 -11.40 7.08
C HIS A 100 20.49 -10.17 7.29
N ALA A 101 19.25 -10.33 7.75
CA ALA A 101 18.35 -9.22 8.03
C ALA A 101 18.88 -8.31 9.15
N ILE A 102 19.54 -8.87 10.18
CA ILE A 102 20.19 -8.07 11.23
C ILE A 102 21.30 -7.20 10.63
N VAL A 103 22.20 -7.78 9.83
CA VAL A 103 23.28 -7.04 9.17
C VAL A 103 22.73 -6.00 8.20
N GLN A 104 21.76 -6.37 7.37
CA GLN A 104 21.13 -5.44 6.41
C GLN A 104 20.46 -4.27 7.13
N THR A 105 19.75 -4.52 8.23
CA THR A 105 19.13 -3.46 9.03
C THR A 105 20.17 -2.53 9.64
N LEU A 106 21.31 -3.07 10.10
CA LEU A 106 22.42 -2.27 10.61
C LEU A 106 23.07 -1.40 9.52
N VAL A 107 23.31 -1.96 8.33
CA VAL A 107 23.85 -1.20 7.19
C VAL A 107 22.88 -0.11 6.76
N HIS A 108 21.58 -0.42 6.66
CA HIS A 108 20.54 0.57 6.37
C HIS A 108 20.50 1.69 7.42
N PHE A 109 20.68 1.36 8.70
CA PHE A 109 20.72 2.35 9.78
C PHE A 109 21.91 3.33 9.64
N ILE A 110 23.08 2.84 9.18
CA ILE A 110 24.28 3.66 8.99
C ILE A 110 24.18 4.49 7.69
N ASN A 111 23.75 3.89 6.59
CA ASN A 111 23.60 4.56 5.30
C ASN A 111 22.38 4.03 4.52
N PRO A 112 21.21 4.69 4.68
CA PRO A 112 19.94 4.25 4.08
C PRO A 112 19.97 4.13 2.56
N GLU A 113 20.82 4.91 1.87
CA GLU A 113 20.92 4.93 0.41
C GLU A 113 21.64 3.70 -0.16
N THR A 114 22.35 2.93 0.68
CA THR A 114 23.11 1.76 0.21
C THR A 114 22.23 0.53 0.03
N VAL A 115 21.29 0.32 0.96
CA VAL A 115 20.46 -0.88 1.04
C VAL A 115 19.13 -0.54 1.69
N PRO A 116 17.99 -1.09 1.22
CA PRO A 116 16.72 -0.91 1.90
C PRO A 116 16.66 -1.70 3.23
N LYS A 117 15.69 -1.36 4.07
CA LYS A 117 15.31 -2.20 5.22
C LYS A 117 14.90 -3.60 4.74
N PRO A 118 15.10 -4.66 5.55
CA PRO A 118 14.45 -5.95 5.32
C PRO A 118 12.92 -5.81 5.29
N CYS A 119 12.23 -6.76 4.67
CA CYS A 119 10.77 -6.75 4.59
C CYS A 119 10.15 -7.63 5.68
N CYS A 120 8.92 -7.30 6.07
CA CYS A 120 8.12 -8.15 6.95
C CYS A 120 7.42 -9.22 6.11
N ALA A 121 7.84 -10.49 6.27
CA ALA A 121 7.39 -11.60 5.44
C ALA A 121 6.94 -12.82 6.29
N PRO A 122 6.11 -13.71 5.73
CA PRO A 122 5.73 -14.96 6.39
C PRO A 122 6.93 -15.89 6.60
N THR A 123 7.06 -16.44 7.81
CA THR A 123 8.12 -17.39 8.18
C THR A 123 7.61 -18.80 8.39
N GLN A 124 6.32 -18.93 8.71
CA GLN A 124 5.63 -20.21 8.85
C GLN A 124 4.27 -20.11 8.18
N LEU A 125 3.93 -21.11 7.36
CA LEU A 125 2.65 -21.18 6.69
C LEU A 125 1.99 -22.54 6.87
N ASN A 126 0.67 -22.52 7.04
CA ASN A 126 -0.18 -23.70 7.12
C ASN A 126 -0.91 -23.95 5.80
N ALA A 127 -1.32 -25.20 5.63
CA ALA A 127 -2.15 -25.64 4.51
C ALA A 127 -3.64 -25.56 4.84
N ILE A 128 -4.47 -25.46 3.80
CA ILE A 128 -5.93 -25.67 3.87
C ILE A 128 -6.34 -26.80 2.95
N SER A 129 -7.47 -27.44 3.22
CA SER A 129 -8.10 -28.40 2.32
C SER A 129 -9.27 -27.72 1.62
N VAL A 130 -9.36 -27.90 0.30
CA VAL A 130 -10.40 -27.31 -0.56
C VAL A 130 -11.08 -28.43 -1.33
N LEU A 131 -12.40 -28.42 -1.31
CA LEU A 131 -13.27 -29.28 -2.10
C LEU A 131 -13.73 -28.49 -3.33
N TYR A 132 -13.49 -29.00 -4.52
CA TYR A 132 -13.78 -28.27 -5.77
C TYR A 132 -14.12 -29.22 -6.92
N PHE A 133 -14.74 -28.68 -7.97
CA PHE A 133 -14.93 -29.38 -9.24
C PHE A 133 -13.68 -29.27 -10.12
N ASP A 134 -13.18 -30.40 -10.62
CA ASP A 134 -12.13 -30.40 -11.65
C ASP A 134 -12.69 -30.11 -13.06
N ASP A 135 -11.80 -30.03 -14.05
CA ASP A 135 -12.18 -29.74 -15.44
C ASP A 135 -13.11 -30.81 -16.06
N SER A 136 -13.18 -31.99 -15.45
CA SER A 136 -14.05 -33.11 -15.85
C SER A 136 -15.34 -33.19 -15.02
N SER A 137 -15.65 -32.15 -14.24
CA SER A 137 -16.79 -32.08 -13.31
C SER A 137 -16.75 -33.11 -12.18
N ASN A 138 -15.58 -33.66 -11.84
CA ASN A 138 -15.43 -34.53 -10.68
C ASN A 138 -15.23 -33.70 -9.40
N VAL A 139 -15.75 -34.19 -8.29
CA VAL A 139 -15.55 -33.58 -6.97
C VAL A 139 -14.23 -34.06 -6.38
N ILE A 140 -13.28 -33.13 -6.18
CA ILE A 140 -11.94 -33.41 -5.68
C ILE A 140 -11.68 -32.69 -4.36
N LEU A 141 -11.20 -33.41 -3.35
CA LEU A 141 -10.65 -32.83 -2.12
C LEU A 141 -9.14 -32.73 -2.23
N LYS A 142 -8.58 -31.52 -2.17
CA LYS A 142 -7.14 -31.27 -2.29
C LYS A 142 -6.60 -30.39 -1.17
N LYS A 143 -5.40 -30.71 -0.71
CA LYS A 143 -4.66 -29.92 0.27
C LYS A 143 -3.73 -28.92 -0.43
N TYR A 144 -3.98 -27.63 -0.25
CA TYR A 144 -3.14 -26.53 -0.73
C TYR A 144 -2.21 -26.06 0.37
N ARG A 145 -0.90 -26.21 0.15
CA ARG A 145 0.15 -25.78 1.10
C ARG A 145 0.36 -24.27 1.00
N ASN A 146 0.94 -23.69 2.06
CA ASN A 146 1.36 -22.28 2.12
C ASN A 146 0.22 -21.26 1.92
N MET A 147 -0.98 -21.58 2.42
CA MET A 147 -2.17 -20.74 2.23
C MET A 147 -2.44 -19.80 3.40
N VAL A 148 -2.03 -20.18 4.62
CA VAL A 148 -2.34 -19.44 5.86
C VAL A 148 -1.07 -19.02 6.56
N VAL A 149 -0.89 -17.72 6.81
CA VAL A 149 0.25 -17.20 7.57
C VAL A 149 0.09 -17.55 9.05
N ARG A 150 1.08 -18.26 9.61
CA ARG A 150 1.16 -18.60 11.03
C ARG A 150 2.05 -17.66 11.82
N ALA A 151 3.18 -17.28 11.26
CA ALA A 151 4.17 -16.38 11.86
C ALA A 151 4.80 -15.46 10.82
N CYS A 152 5.23 -14.27 11.27
CA CYS A 152 5.92 -13.27 10.46
C CYS A 152 7.33 -13.03 11.02
N GLY A 153 8.18 -12.42 10.21
CA GLY A 153 9.51 -12.00 10.61
C GLY A 153 10.19 -11.08 9.60
N CYS A 154 11.38 -10.59 9.95
CA CYS A 154 12.19 -9.70 9.13
C CYS A 154 13.21 -10.51 8.32
N HIS A 155 13.09 -10.48 6.99
CA HIS A 155 13.91 -11.26 6.06
C HIS A 155 14.53 -10.41 4.97
#